data_AF-A0A925LJL1-F1
#
_entry.id   AF-A0A925LJL1-F1
#
_cell.length_a   1.000
_cell.length_b   1.000
_cell.length_c   1.000
_cell.angle_alpha   90.00
_cell.angle_beta   90.00
_cell.angle_gamma   90.00
#
_symmetry.space_group_name_H-M   'P 1'
#
loop_
_entity.id
_entity.type
_entity.pdbx_description
1 polymer ?
#
loop_
_entity_poly.entity_id
_entity_poly.type
_entity_poly.pdbx_seq_one_letter_code
_entity_poly.pdbx_strand_id
1 'polypeptide(L)'
;EMPEFPFTSYAKYREICVETFEHLKKEFKLPFYPNVTMGWDSSPRTIQTDVYDNLGYPFTPILEGNTPEEFKKALVQAKEFLDQDHTHTKILTINAWNEWTEGSYLEPDEMNGYGYLEAIKAVFVK
;
A
#
# COMPACT_ATOMS: atom_id res chain seq x y z
N GLU A 1 -7.16 9.15 -1.53
CA GLU A 1 -8.16 8.16 -1.98
C GLU A 1 -7.71 7.54 -3.31
N MET A 2 -8.27 6.39 -3.69
CA MET A 2 -8.01 5.78 -5.00
C MET A 2 -8.78 6.55 -6.09
N PRO A 3 -8.10 7.07 -7.13
CA PRO A 3 -8.69 8.04 -8.06
C PRO A 3 -9.60 7.45 -9.13
N GLU A 4 -9.57 6.14 -9.36
CA GLU A 4 -10.24 5.48 -10.49
C GLU A 4 -11.03 4.26 -10.01
N PHE A 5 -12.20 4.02 -10.60
CA PHE A 5 -13.06 2.88 -10.32
C PHE A 5 -13.42 2.16 -11.63
N PRO A 6 -13.47 0.81 -11.66
CA PRO A 6 -13.23 -0.11 -10.55
C PRO A 6 -11.75 -0.35 -10.25
N PHE A 7 -10.85 -0.01 -11.18
CA PHE A 7 -9.43 -0.27 -11.04
C PHE A 7 -8.63 1.02 -10.94
N THR A 8 -7.70 1.07 -10.00
CA THR A 8 -6.69 2.11 -9.85
C THR A 8 -5.32 1.49 -10.03
N SER A 9 -4.46 2.08 -10.85
CA SER A 9 -3.06 1.64 -10.95
C SER A 9 -2.32 1.80 -9.62
N TYR A 10 -1.67 0.73 -9.15
CA TYR A 10 -0.83 0.77 -7.95
C TYR A 10 0.29 1.81 -8.07
N ALA A 11 0.92 1.92 -9.24
CA ALA A 11 1.99 2.90 -9.48
C ALA A 11 1.47 4.34 -9.29
N LYS A 12 0.28 4.64 -9.80
CA LYS A 12 -0.37 5.94 -9.62
C LYS A 12 -0.76 6.18 -8.16
N TYR A 13 -1.32 5.16 -7.50
CA TYR A 13 -1.67 5.23 -6.09
C TYR A 13 -0.46 5.49 -5.20
N ARG A 14 0.67 4.82 -5.48
CA ARG A 14 1.94 5.04 -4.79
C ARG A 14 2.39 6.51 -4.85
N GLU A 15 2.36 7.14 -6.02
CA GLU A 15 2.74 8.57 -6.14
C GLU A 15 1.82 9.46 -5.29
N ILE A 16 0.51 9.17 -5.28
CA ILE A 16 -0.46 9.88 -4.43
C ILE A 16 -0.13 9.68 -2.94
N CYS A 17 0.29 8.49 -2.52
CA CYS A 17 0.69 8.23 -1.13
C CYS A 17 1.87 9.11 -0.70
N VAL A 18 2.88 9.30 -1.56
CA VAL A 18 4.04 10.16 -1.24
C VAL A 18 3.61 11.61 -1.02
N GLU A 19 2.76 12.15 -1.90
CA GLU A 19 2.18 13.48 -1.73
C GLU A 19 1.37 13.57 -0.43
N THR A 20 0.63 12.51 -0.11
CA THR A 20 -0.16 12.40 1.12
C THR A 20 0.73 12.41 2.37
N PHE A 21 1.89 11.74 2.35
CA PHE A 21 2.83 11.75 3.48
C PHE A 21 3.29 13.18 3.80
N GLU A 22 3.67 13.93 2.77
CA GLU A 22 4.09 15.34 2.90
C GLU A 22 2.96 16.24 3.38
N HIS A 23 1.73 16.00 2.91
CA HIS A 23 0.56 16.74 3.33
C HIS A 23 0.23 16.51 4.81
N LEU A 24 0.07 15.24 5.22
CA LEU A 24 -0.30 14.88 6.59
C LEU A 24 0.77 15.35 7.59
N LYS A 25 2.06 15.24 7.23
CA LYS A 25 3.15 15.76 8.04
C LYS A 25 3.06 17.27 8.30
N LYS A 26 2.55 18.06 7.34
CA LYS A 26 2.37 19.52 7.50
C LYS A 26 1.11 19.87 8.28
N GLU A 27 0.06 19.07 8.13
CA GLU A 27 -1.23 19.28 8.77
C GLU A 27 -1.19 18.98 10.27
N PHE A 28 -0.55 17.88 10.67
CA PHE A 28 -0.57 17.41 12.05
C PHE A 28 0.67 17.84 12.84
N LYS A 29 0.47 18.18 14.11
CA LYS A 29 1.55 18.49 15.06
C LYS A 29 2.24 17.25 15.63
N LEU A 30 1.60 16.09 15.53
CA LEU A 30 2.12 14.82 16.02
C LEU A 30 3.06 14.19 14.96
N PRO A 31 4.05 13.38 15.38
CA PRO A 31 4.89 12.63 14.45
C PRO A 31 4.02 11.79 13.50
N PHE A 32 4.27 11.93 12.20
CA PHE A 32 3.65 11.11 11.18
C PHE A 32 4.56 9.92 10.83
N TYR A 33 4.01 8.72 10.90
CA TYR A 33 4.69 7.49 10.49
C TYR A 33 3.95 6.90 9.29
N PRO A 34 4.61 6.73 8.13
CA PRO A 34 3.95 6.25 6.94
C PRO A 34 3.42 4.82 7.11
N ASN A 35 2.36 4.52 6.37
CA ASN A 35 1.87 3.17 6.13
C ASN A 35 1.99 2.88 4.63
N VAL A 36 2.47 1.70 4.28
CA VAL A 36 2.54 1.22 2.90
C VAL A 36 1.76 -0.09 2.80
N THR A 37 1.02 -0.28 1.72
CA THR A 37 0.36 -1.56 1.41
C THR A 37 0.96 -2.19 0.16
N MET A 38 1.01 -3.52 0.08
CA MET A 38 1.39 -4.23 -1.14
C MET A 38 0.26 -4.31 -2.18
N GLY A 39 -0.97 -3.96 -1.80
CA GLY A 39 -2.15 -4.13 -2.65
C GLY A 39 -3.42 -3.65 -1.94
N TRP A 40 -4.55 -3.79 -2.63
CA TRP A 40 -5.89 -3.65 -2.07
C TRP A 40 -6.91 -4.23 -3.05
N ASP A 41 -7.64 -5.24 -2.63
CA ASP A 41 -8.78 -5.82 -3.34
C ASP A 41 -9.79 -6.38 -2.33
N SER A 42 -10.82 -5.59 -2.02
CA SER A 42 -11.92 -6.00 -1.15
C SER A 42 -13.06 -6.68 -1.93
N SER A 43 -12.95 -6.84 -3.25
CA SER A 43 -13.99 -7.43 -4.09
C SER A 43 -14.41 -8.86 -3.71
N PRO A 44 -13.55 -9.72 -3.13
CA PRO A 44 -13.99 -11.04 -2.64
C PRO A 44 -15.00 -10.96 -1.49
N ARG A 45 -15.12 -9.81 -0.82
CA ARG A 45 -16.09 -9.57 0.26
C ARG A 45 -17.46 -9.12 -0.27
N THR A 46 -17.61 -8.88 -1.57
CA THR A 46 -18.89 -8.48 -2.16
C THR A 46 -19.74 -9.70 -2.55
N ILE A 47 -21.03 -9.45 -2.80
CA ILE A 47 -21.91 -10.46 -3.40
C ILE A 47 -21.54 -10.56 -4.88
N GLN A 48 -20.96 -11.68 -5.29
CA GLN A 48 -20.41 -11.87 -6.65
C GLN A 48 -21.45 -11.80 -7.79
N THR A 49 -22.74 -11.92 -7.46
CA THR A 49 -23.85 -11.80 -8.40
C THR A 49 -24.45 -10.38 -8.47
N ASP A 50 -23.98 -9.47 -7.63
CA ASP A 50 -24.46 -8.09 -7.57
C ASP A 50 -23.69 -7.18 -8.53
N VAL A 51 -24.21 -5.97 -8.74
CA VAL A 51 -23.50 -4.93 -9.50
C VAL A 51 -22.29 -4.47 -8.70
N TYR A 52 -21.14 -4.36 -9.36
CA TYR A 52 -19.94 -3.77 -8.77
C TYR A 52 -19.85 -2.28 -9.14
N ASP A 53 -20.39 -1.41 -8.28
CA ASP A 53 -20.35 0.06 -8.39
C ASP A 53 -19.67 0.67 -7.16
N ASN A 54 -19.28 1.95 -7.18
CA ASN A 54 -18.55 2.58 -6.08
C ASN A 54 -19.48 2.95 -4.91
N LEU A 55 -19.87 1.95 -4.13
CA LEU A 55 -20.85 2.07 -3.05
C LEU A 55 -20.22 2.17 -1.65
N GLY A 56 -18.89 2.26 -1.58
CA GLY A 56 -18.14 2.16 -0.33
C GLY A 56 -17.92 0.71 0.09
N TYR A 57 -17.23 0.49 1.20
CA TYR A 57 -16.79 -0.85 1.60
C TYR A 57 -17.93 -1.88 1.66
N PRO A 58 -17.80 -3.07 1.05
CA PRO A 58 -16.61 -3.61 0.35
C PRO A 58 -16.55 -3.31 -1.18
N PHE A 59 -17.45 -2.49 -1.72
CA PHE A 59 -17.45 -2.05 -3.11
C PHE A 59 -16.55 -0.80 -3.31
N THR A 60 -15.25 -0.99 -3.12
CA THR A 60 -14.23 0.06 -3.30
C THR A 60 -13.43 -0.17 -4.58
N PRO A 61 -12.68 0.81 -5.09
CA PRO A 61 -11.68 0.52 -6.12
C PRO A 61 -10.69 -0.59 -5.72
N ILE A 62 -10.13 -1.26 -6.72
CA ILE A 62 -9.12 -2.33 -6.63
C ILE A 62 -7.79 -1.77 -7.12
N LEU A 63 -6.70 -2.08 -6.45
CA LEU A 63 -5.35 -1.74 -6.91
C LEU A 63 -4.83 -2.80 -7.86
N GLU A 64 -4.50 -2.39 -9.09
CA GLU A 64 -3.93 -3.28 -10.12
C GLU A 64 -2.45 -2.99 -10.38
N GLY A 65 -1.74 -4.02 -10.84
CA GLY A 65 -0.31 -3.91 -11.18
C GLY A 65 0.59 -3.84 -9.95
N ASN A 66 0.10 -4.27 -8.79
CA ASN A 66 0.77 -4.25 -7.50
C ASN A 66 1.82 -5.38 -7.35
N THR A 67 2.79 -5.41 -8.26
CA THR A 67 3.87 -6.41 -8.28
C THR A 67 4.88 -6.19 -7.13
N PRO A 68 5.70 -7.21 -6.78
CA PRO A 68 6.81 -7.03 -5.84
C PRO A 68 7.76 -5.87 -6.20
N GLU A 69 7.99 -5.61 -7.48
CA GLU A 69 8.84 -4.50 -7.96
C GLU A 69 8.17 -3.14 -7.73
N GLU A 70 6.88 -3.02 -8.00
CA GLU A 70 6.14 -1.78 -7.72
C GLU A 70 6.02 -1.50 -6.22
N PHE A 71 5.82 -2.56 -5.41
CA PHE A 71 5.84 -2.48 -3.96
C PHE A 71 7.21 -2.06 -3.43
N LYS A 72 8.31 -2.61 -3.98
CA LYS A 72 9.67 -2.20 -3.63
C LYS A 72 9.88 -0.71 -3.84
N LYS A 73 9.38 -0.14 -4.96
CA LYS A 73 9.45 1.31 -5.21
C LYS A 73 8.69 2.10 -4.16
N ALA A 74 7.52 1.63 -3.71
CA ALA A 74 6.77 2.26 -2.61
C ALA A 74 7.56 2.25 -1.29
N LEU A 75 8.24 1.14 -0.98
CA LEU A 75 9.12 1.04 0.18
C LEU A 75 10.33 1.99 0.09
N VAL A 76 10.93 2.12 -1.10
CA VAL A 76 12.04 3.08 -1.34
C VAL A 76 11.56 4.50 -1.08
N GLN A 77 10.42 4.91 -1.62
CA GLN A 77 9.88 6.26 -1.40
C GLN A 77 9.53 6.52 0.07
N ALA A 78 8.96 5.52 0.76
CA ALA A 78 8.69 5.63 2.20
C ALA A 78 9.99 5.73 3.03
N LYS A 79 11.03 4.99 2.63
CA LYS A 79 12.35 5.09 3.25
C LYS A 79 12.99 6.46 3.01
N GLU A 80 12.93 6.97 1.79
CA GLU A 80 13.44 8.30 1.43
C GLU A 80 12.73 9.41 2.23
N PHE A 81 11.41 9.30 2.39
CA PHE A 81 10.64 10.18 3.28
C PHE A 81 11.18 10.11 4.72
N LEU A 82 11.33 8.91 5.29
CA LEU A 82 11.84 8.74 6.66
C LEU A 82 13.30 9.20 6.85
N ASP A 83 14.12 9.13 5.80
CA ASP A 83 15.53 9.53 5.83
C ASP A 83 15.74 11.05 5.81
N GLN A 84 14.72 11.83 5.45
CA GLN A 84 14.73 13.29 5.56
C GLN A 84 14.62 13.81 7.01
N ASP A 85 14.73 12.92 8.00
CA ASP A 85 14.74 13.21 9.45
C ASP A 85 13.52 13.99 9.93
N HIS A 86 12.32 13.60 9.46
CA HIS A 86 11.05 14.22 9.87
C HIS A 86 10.61 13.84 11.29
N THR A 87 11.17 12.77 11.84
CA THR A 87 10.85 12.25 13.17
C THR A 87 12.13 11.71 13.82
N HIS A 88 12.30 11.88 15.15
CA HIS A 88 13.45 11.36 15.88
C HIS A 88 13.56 9.81 15.86
N THR A 89 12.53 9.10 15.40
CA THR A 89 12.49 7.64 15.33
C THR A 89 11.92 7.23 13.98
N LYS A 90 12.67 6.45 13.19
CA LYS A 90 12.22 6.00 11.87
C LYS A 90 11.31 4.79 12.02
N ILE A 91 9.99 4.99 11.93
CA ILE A 91 8.99 3.93 11.97
C ILE A 91 8.23 3.93 10.64
N LEU A 92 8.13 2.75 10.03
CA LEU A 92 7.28 2.43 8.90
C LEU A 92 6.33 1.33 9.33
N THR A 93 5.05 1.44 8.97
CA THR A 93 4.09 0.34 9.09
C THR A 93 3.78 -0.22 7.71
N ILE A 94 3.50 -1.52 7.64
CA ILE A 94 3.12 -2.18 6.38
C ILE A 94 1.80 -2.90 6.59
N ASN A 95 0.83 -2.60 5.73
CA ASN A 95 -0.44 -3.31 5.64
C ASN A 95 -0.33 -4.45 4.61
N ALA A 96 -0.59 -5.69 4.96
CA ALA A 96 -0.53 -6.32 6.28
C ALA A 96 0.26 -7.63 6.16
N TRP A 97 0.49 -8.34 7.27
CA TRP A 97 1.06 -9.69 7.17
C TRP A 97 0.15 -10.62 6.35
N ASN A 98 -1.15 -10.64 6.64
CA ASN A 98 -2.06 -11.68 6.14
C ASN A 98 -3.52 -11.22 5.94
N GLU A 99 -3.75 -9.99 5.47
CA GLU A 99 -5.11 -9.54 5.11
C GLU A 99 -5.49 -10.04 3.70
N TRP A 100 -5.64 -11.36 3.60
CA TRP A 100 -5.96 -12.05 2.34
C TRP A 100 -7.27 -11.60 1.73
N THR A 101 -8.28 -11.38 2.57
CA THR A 101 -9.62 -10.96 2.17
C THR A 101 -9.72 -9.54 1.64
N GLU A 102 -8.65 -8.74 1.74
CA GLU A 102 -8.54 -7.40 1.13
C GLU A 102 -7.35 -7.33 0.17
N GLY A 103 -6.81 -8.46 -0.30
CA GLY A 103 -5.71 -8.50 -1.26
C GLY A 103 -4.45 -7.77 -0.78
N SER A 104 -4.25 -7.65 0.53
CA SER A 104 -3.22 -6.81 1.17
C SER A 104 -2.35 -7.64 2.13
N TYR A 105 -1.59 -8.60 1.60
CA TYR A 105 -0.86 -9.60 2.39
C TYR A 105 0.62 -9.71 2.00
N LEU A 106 1.49 -9.90 2.99
CA LEU A 106 2.92 -10.18 2.78
C LEU A 106 3.25 -11.67 2.87
N GLU A 107 2.34 -12.45 3.42
CA GLU A 107 2.45 -13.91 3.51
C GLU A 107 2.72 -14.49 2.11
N PRO A 108 3.74 -15.36 1.94
CA PRO A 108 4.06 -15.94 0.65
C PRO A 108 2.87 -16.66 0.02
N ASP A 109 2.68 -16.43 -1.28
CA ASP A 109 1.63 -17.04 -2.09
C ASP A 109 2.24 -17.95 -3.18
N GLU A 110 1.39 -18.58 -4.00
CA GLU A 110 1.85 -19.41 -5.12
C GLU A 110 2.32 -18.60 -6.34
N MET A 111 1.95 -17.31 -6.44
CA MET A 111 2.14 -16.48 -7.63
C MET A 111 3.44 -15.68 -7.58
N ASN A 112 3.71 -15.05 -6.45
CA ASN A 112 4.85 -14.20 -6.15
C ASN A 112 5.84 -14.88 -5.19
N GLY A 113 5.44 -15.96 -4.49
CA GLY A 113 6.29 -16.64 -3.52
C GLY A 113 6.75 -15.65 -2.44
N TYR A 114 8.07 -15.56 -2.25
CA TYR A 114 8.67 -14.62 -1.30
C TYR A 114 8.86 -13.19 -1.85
N GLY A 115 8.35 -12.88 -3.05
CA GLY A 115 8.67 -11.64 -3.77
C GLY A 115 8.51 -10.36 -2.94
N TYR A 116 7.41 -10.21 -2.20
CA TYR A 116 7.17 -9.04 -1.34
C TYR A 116 8.11 -8.98 -0.13
N LEU A 117 8.46 -10.13 0.46
CA LEU A 117 9.43 -10.20 1.57
C LEU A 117 10.85 -9.91 1.10
N GLU A 118 11.23 -10.38 -0.09
CA GLU A 118 12.52 -10.06 -0.71
C GLU A 118 12.60 -8.57 -1.10
N ALA A 119 11.49 -7.95 -1.51
CA ALA A 119 11.42 -6.50 -1.71
C ALA A 119 11.68 -5.73 -0.41
N ILE A 120 11.08 -6.15 0.72
CA ILE A 120 11.35 -5.56 2.05
C ILE A 120 12.83 -5.72 2.41
N LYS A 121 13.35 -6.93 2.29
CA LYS A 121 14.74 -7.24 2.59
C LYS A 121 15.70 -6.38 1.78
N ALA A 122 15.46 -6.22 0.48
CA ALA A 122 16.30 -5.43 -0.42
C ALA A 122 16.35 -3.94 -0.06
N VAL A 123 15.34 -3.40 0.64
CA VAL A 123 15.26 -1.98 1.00
C VAL A 123 15.80 -1.72 2.41
N PHE A 124 15.57 -2.63 3.36
CA PHE A 124 15.82 -2.36 4.79
C PHE A 124 16.91 -3.22 5.45
N VAL A 125 17.31 -4.35 4.85
CA VAL A 125 18.31 -5.25 5.44
C VAL A 125 19.68 -4.97 4.81
N LYS A 126 20.71 -4.89 5.66
CA LYS A 126 22.12 -4.71 5.28
C LYS A 126 22.82 -6.04 5.06
#